data_AF-A0A1F9ZEZ2-F1
#
_entry.id   AF-A0A1F9ZEZ2-F1
#
_cell.length_a   1.000
_cell.length_b   1.000
_cell.length_c   1.000
_cell.angle_alpha   90.00
_cell.angle_beta   90.00
_cell.angle_gamma   90.00
#
_symmetry.space_group_name_H-M   'P 1'
#
loop_
_entity.id
_entity.type
_entity.pdbx_description
1 polymer ?
#
loop_
_entity_poly.entity_id
_entity_poly.type
_entity_poly.pdbx_seq_one_letter_code
_entity_poly.pdbx_strand_id
1 'polypeptide(L)' 'MTRQLEDTIGSLDPNAALRVLDAVDGTLDALRQDALGLGETPEIRELVRRIDTYKGHLDRQRSAILAAT' A
#
# COMPACT_ATOMS: atom_id res chain seq x y z
N MET A 1 4.66 -1.19 5.78
CA MET A 1 4.16 -2.52 5.38
C MET A 1 4.58 -3.51 6.46
N THR A 2 3.78 -4.55 6.72
CA THR A 2 4.15 -5.58 7.68
C THR A 2 4.96 -6.65 6.98
N ARG A 3 6.00 -7.17 7.66
CA ARG A 3 6.88 -8.23 7.14
C ARG A 3 6.10 -9.45 6.62
N GLN A 4 5.00 -9.78 7.31
CA GLN A 4 4.10 -10.88 6.94
C GLN A 4 3.41 -10.67 5.57
N LEU A 5 3.06 -9.44 5.22
CA LEU A 5 2.46 -9.15 3.91
C LEU A 5 3.50 -9.27 2.79
N GLU A 6 4.73 -8.80 3.04
CA GLU A 6 5.86 -8.93 2.13
C GLU A 6 6.18 -10.41 1.85
N ASP A 7 6.26 -11.23 2.90
CA ASP A 7 6.52 -12.68 2.80
C ASP A 7 5.41 -13.41 2.03
N THR A 8 4.15 -13.01 2.26
CA THR A 8 2.98 -13.59 1.55
C THR A 8 3.06 -13.27 0.06
N ILE A 9 3.33 -12.01 -0.29
CA ILE A 9 3.46 -11.56 -1.69
C ILE A 9 4.63 -12.26 -2.39
N GLY A 10 5.77 -12.45 -1.71
CA GLY A 10 6.92 -13.16 -2.24
C GLY A 10 6.68 -14.64 -2.53
N SER A 11 5.64 -15.24 -1.94
CA SER A 11 5.26 -16.66 -2.15
C SER A 11 4.24 -16.88 -3.27
N LEU A 12 3.62 -15.82 -3.77
CA LEU A 12 2.58 -15.88 -4.80
C LEU A 12 3.17 -15.87 -6.22
N ASP A 13 2.40 -16.36 -7.19
CA ASP A 13 2.73 -16.09 -8.59
C ASP A 13 2.64 -14.58 -8.87
N PRO A 14 3.43 -14.06 -9.84
CA PRO A 14 3.51 -12.62 -10.10
C PRO A 14 2.15 -11.95 -10.35
N ASN A 15 1.22 -12.61 -11.03
CA ASN A 15 -0.10 -12.03 -11.30
C ASN A 15 -0.98 -12.00 -10.05
N ALA A 16 -0.95 -13.04 -9.23
CA ALA A 16 -1.64 -13.04 -7.94
C ALA A 16 -1.06 -11.99 -6.99
N ALA A 17 0.27 -11.87 -6.94
CA ALA A 17 0.96 -10.85 -6.16
C ALA A 17 0.54 -9.42 -6.56
N LEU A 18 0.49 -9.14 -7.87
CA LEU A 18 0.03 -7.85 -8.40
C LEU A 18 -1.42 -7.54 -8.03
N ARG A 19 -2.33 -8.52 -8.11
CA ARG A 19 -3.74 -8.33 -7.69
C ARG A 19 -3.87 -8.01 -6.21
N VAL A 20 -3.07 -8.66 -5.36
CA VAL A 20 -3.05 -8.37 -3.92
C VAL A 20 -2.53 -6.95 -3.67
N LEU A 21 -1.45 -6.55 -4.34
CA LEU A 21 -0.93 -5.18 -4.26
C LEU A 21 -1.97 -4.14 -4.67
N ASP A 22 -2.69 -4.36 -5.78
CA ASP A 22 -3.74 -3.45 -6.25
C ASP A 22 -4.92 -3.35 -5.24
N ALA A 23 -5.31 -4.47 -4.62
CA ALA A 23 -6.37 -4.48 -3.61
C ALA A 23 -5.96 -3.74 -2.32
N VAL A 24 -4.70 -3.89 -1.90
CA VAL A 24 -4.17 -3.17 -0.73
C VAL A 24 -4.06 -1.69 -1.04
N ASP A 25 -3.63 -1.31 -2.25
CA ASP A 25 -3.55 0.09 -2.68
C ASP A 25 -4.92 0.78 -2.63
N GLY A 26 -5.95 0.14 -3.18
CA GLY A 26 -7.32 0.66 -3.13
C GLY A 26 -7.85 0.83 -1.69
N THR A 27 -7.49 -0.07 -0.78
CA THR A 27 -7.87 0.05 0.64
C THR A 27 -7.16 1.22 1.32
N LEU A 28 -5.88 1.45 1.01
CA LEU A 28 -5.12 2.58 1.53
C LEU A 28 -5.65 3.92 0.99
N ASP A 29 -6.11 3.96 -0.27
CA ASP A 29 -6.74 5.15 -0.83
C ASP A 29 -8.07 5.50 -0.17
N ALA A 30 -8.91 4.50 0.10
CA ALA A 30 -10.15 4.71 0.84
C ALA A 30 -9.85 5.28 2.25
N LEU A 31 -8.89 4.68 2.97
CA LEU A 31 -8.47 5.16 4.29
C LEU A 31 -7.90 6.58 4.24
N ARG A 32 -7.18 6.93 3.18
CA ARG A 32 -6.65 8.29 2.98
C ARG A 32 -7.78 9.30 2.79
N GLN A 33 -8.78 8.97 1.97
CA GLN A 33 -9.94 9.81 1.74
C GLN A 33 -10.77 9.98 3.02
N ASP A 34 -11.01 8.90 3.75
CA ASP A 34 -11.71 8.92 5.04
C ASP A 34 -10.97 9.81 6.04
N ALA A 35 -9.64 9.67 6.15
CA ALA A 35 -8.82 10.51 7.03
C ALA A 35 -8.92 11.99 6.66
N LEU A 36 -8.81 12.34 5.37
CA LEU A 36 -8.98 13.72 4.91
C LEU A 36 -10.39 14.26 5.18
N GLY A 37 -11.41 13.41 5.12
CA GLY A 37 -12.80 13.76 5.46
C GLY A 37 -13.00 14.10 6.95
N LEU A 38 -12.13 13.65 7.84
CA LEU A 38 -12.16 13.95 9.28
C LEU A 38 -11.56 15.32 9.63
N GLY A 39 -10.86 15.97 8.69
CA GLY A 39 -10.28 17.31 8.84
C GLY A 39 -8.75 17.35 8.77
N GLU A 40 -8.14 18.48 9.12
CA GLU A 40 -6.69 18.71 8.97
C GLU A 40 -5.93 18.85 10.30
N THR A 41 -6.22 18.00 11.28
CA THR A 41 -5.46 18.02 12.53
C THR A 41 -4.04 17.47 12.32
N PRO A 42 -3.06 17.80 13.20
CA PRO A 42 -1.72 17.24 13.14
C PRO A 42 -1.71 15.70 13.12
N GLU A 43 -2.60 15.07 13.88
CA GLU A 43 -2.75 13.62 13.95
C GLU A 43 -3.24 13.04 12.62
N ILE A 44 -4.21 13.68 11.99
CA ILE A 44 -4.70 13.27 10.66
C ILE A 44 -3.62 13.46 9.60
N ARG A 45 -2.88 14.57 9.65
CA ARG A 45 -1.75 14.80 8.74
C ARG A 45 -0.67 13.72 8.88
N GLU A 46 -0.34 13.31 10.09
CA GLU A 46 0.61 12.20 10.30
C GLU A 46 0.03 10.86 9.83
N LEU A 47 -1.26 10.62 10.01
CA LEU A 47 -1.93 9.43 9.48
C LEU A 47 -1.84 9.37 7.96
N VAL A 48 -2.19 10.46 7.26
CA VAL A 48 -2.08 10.57 5.81
C VAL A 48 -0.64 10.38 5.35
N ARG A 49 0.35 11.00 6.02
CA ARG A 49 1.78 10.83 5.71
C ARG A 49 2.23 9.37 5.82
N ARG A 50 1.74 8.64 6.83
CA ARG A 50 2.03 7.21 7.00
C ARG A 50 1.39 6.37 5.92
N ILE A 51 0.15 6.68 5.51
CA ILE A 51 -0.52 6.03 4.39
C ILE A 51 0.29 6.23 3.11
N ASP A 52 0.68 7.46 2.79
CA ASP A 52 1.48 7.78 1.60
C ASP A 52 2.82 7.02 1.60
N THR A 53 3.45 6.88 2.78
CA THR A 53 4.67 6.08 2.95
C THR A 53 4.44 4.60 2.62
N TYR A 54 3.30 4.03 3.01
CA TYR A 54 2.95 2.66 2.68
C TYR A 54 2.63 2.48 1.19
N LYS A 55 1.92 3.42 0.57
CA LYS A 55 1.70 3.40 -0.89
C LYS A 55 3.02 3.39 -1.66
N GLY A 56 3.97 4.25 -1.28
CA GLY A 56 5.32 4.25 -1.88
C GLY A 56 6.14 2.98 -1.63
N HIS A 57 5.77 2.14 -0.66
CA HIS A 57 6.36 0.80 -0.53
C HIS A 57 5.71 -0.19 -1.49
N LEU A 58 4.37 -0.17 -1.64
CA LEU A 58 3.64 -1.02 -2.59
C LEU A 58 4.11 -0.77 -4.03
N ASP A 59 4.28 0.49 -4.42
CA ASP A 59 4.77 0.86 -5.76
C ASP A 59 6.16 0.27 -6.06
N ARG A 60 7.05 0.27 -5.06
CA ARG A 60 8.39 -0.34 -5.19
C ARG A 60 8.30 -1.84 -5.35
N GLN A 61 7.43 -2.52 -4.60
CA GLN A 61 7.22 -3.96 -4.74
C GLN A 61 6.60 -4.32 -6.09
N ARG A 62 5.60 -3.56 -6.54
CA ARG A 62 4.99 -3.71 -7.86
C ARG A 62 6.03 -3.62 -8.96
N SER A 63 6.88 -2.59 -8.89
CA SER A 63 7.97 -2.37 -9.84
C SER A 63 8.97 -3.54 -9.83
N ALA A 64 9.30 -4.08 -8.65
CA ALA A 64 10.20 -5.22 -8.51
C ALA A 64 9.62 -6.51 -9.13
N ILE A 65 8.33 -6.78 -8.91
CA ILE A 65 7.64 -7.94 -9.50
C ILE A 65 7.60 -7.79 -11.03
N LEU A 66 7.19 -6.63 -11.54
CA LEU A 66 7.12 -6.37 -12.99
C LEU A 66 8.48 -6.46 -13.67
N ALA A 67 9.57 -6.08 -13.01
CA ALA A 67 10.93 -6.22 -13.55
C ALA A 67 11.43 -7.67 -13.55
N ALA A 68 10.83 -8.54 -12.73
CA ALA A 68 11.18 -9.96 -12.62
C ALA A 68 10.31 -10.87 -13.49
N THR A 69 9.29 -10.32 -14.19
CA THR A 69 8.38 -11.05 -15.09
C THR A 69 8.74 -10.76 -16.55
#